data_AF-A0A437J3K4-F1
#
_entry.id   AF-A0A437J3K4-F1
#
_cell.length_a   1.000
_cell.length_b   1.000
_cell.length_c   1.000
_cell.angle_alpha   90.00
_cell.angle_beta   90.00
_cell.angle_gamma   90.00
#
_symmetry.space_group_name_H-M   'P 1'
#
loop_
_entity.id
_entity.type
_entity.pdbx_description
1 polymer ?
#
loop_
_entity_poly.entity_id
_entity_poly.type
_entity_poly.pdbx_seq_one_letter_code
_entity_poly.pdbx_strand_id
1 'polypeptide(L)'
;MTALATNSKIWLTPRRRSFAQYLALFVAVVVVSLLLTDPAHAQSADGITSMAENIKTWLTGTFAKTIAVIAVVIVGFMFFTGRASLGLLVTVIVGIFIVFSAQWIVDTITGGA
;
A
#
# COMPACT_ATOMS: atom_id res chain seq x y z
N MET A 1 55.22 59.92 -18.69
CA MET A 1 55.38 59.36 -17.33
C MET A 1 54.05 59.56 -16.63
N THR A 2 53.25 58.60 -16.19
CA THR A 2 53.29 57.14 -15.99
C THR A 2 51.82 56.81 -15.64
N ALA A 3 51.14 55.95 -16.40
CA ALA A 3 50.78 54.57 -15.98
C ALA A 3 49.73 54.52 -14.83
N LEU A 4 48.72 53.66 -14.78
CA LEU A 4 48.06 52.67 -15.64
C LEU A 4 46.99 52.00 -14.74
N ALA A 5 45.90 51.51 -15.33
CA ALA A 5 45.06 50.39 -14.88
C ALA A 5 44.47 50.39 -13.44
N THR A 6 43.14 50.55 -13.25
CA THR A 6 42.09 49.55 -13.53
C THR A 6 42.16 48.27 -12.66
N ASN A 7 41.22 48.20 -11.71
CA ASN A 7 40.38 47.04 -11.40
C ASN A 7 41.08 45.68 -11.15
N SER A 8 41.49 45.42 -9.91
CA SER A 8 41.87 44.07 -9.46
C SER A 8 40.73 43.40 -8.68
N LYS A 9 39.99 42.65 -9.48
CA LYS A 9 38.97 41.64 -9.18
C LYS A 9 39.21 40.86 -7.87
N ILE A 10 38.10 40.59 -7.18
CA ILE A 10 37.93 39.70 -6.04
C ILE A 10 38.67 38.36 -6.26
N TRP A 11 39.76 38.17 -5.52
CA TRP A 11 40.61 36.97 -5.54
C TRP A 11 40.06 35.90 -4.59
N LEU A 12 39.03 35.17 -5.00
CA LEU A 12 38.66 33.90 -4.38
C LEU A 12 39.24 32.78 -5.25
N THR A 13 40.19 32.04 -4.68
CA THR A 13 40.97 31.00 -5.35
C THR A 13 40.06 29.89 -5.96
N PRO A 14 40.30 29.44 -7.20
CA PRO A 14 39.40 28.50 -7.91
C PRO A 14 39.19 27.15 -7.19
N ARG A 15 40.21 26.68 -6.46
CA ARG A 15 40.24 25.36 -5.81
C ARG A 15 39.25 25.21 -4.65
N ARG A 16 38.82 26.33 -4.05
CA ARG A 16 37.88 26.34 -2.91
C ARG A 16 36.40 26.28 -3.35
N ARG A 17 36.11 26.69 -4.59
CA ARG A 17 34.75 26.67 -5.17
C ARG A 17 34.30 25.27 -5.55
N SER A 18 35.17 24.45 -6.13
CA SER A 18 34.82 23.08 -6.54
C SER A 18 34.50 22.18 -5.35
N PHE A 19 35.30 22.24 -4.28
CA PHE A 19 35.03 21.45 -3.06
C PHE A 19 33.71 21.87 -2.38
N ALA A 20 33.44 23.18 -2.32
CA ALA A 20 32.16 23.68 -1.80
C ALA A 20 30.97 23.28 -2.68
N GLN A 21 31.15 23.20 -4.01
CA GLN A 21 30.13 22.70 -4.93
C GLN A 21 29.86 21.21 -4.74
N TYR A 22 30.88 20.37 -4.59
CA TYR A 22 30.68 18.93 -4.31
C TYR A 22 30.02 18.70 -2.95
N LEU A 23 30.39 19.48 -1.92
CA LEU A 23 29.76 19.42 -0.61
C LEU A 23 28.29 19.86 -0.68
N ALA A 24 28.00 20.96 -1.38
CA ALA A 24 26.63 21.44 -1.56
C ALA A 24 25.76 20.44 -2.35
N LEU A 25 26.33 19.79 -3.38
CA LEU A 25 25.64 18.74 -4.12
C LEU A 25 25.40 17.50 -3.24
N PHE A 26 26.38 17.10 -2.42
CA PHE A 26 26.21 15.98 -1.48
C PHE A 26 25.09 16.27 -0.47
N VAL A 27 25.08 17.47 0.11
CA VAL A 27 24.01 17.91 1.04
C VAL A 27 22.66 17.95 0.32
N ALA A 28 22.60 18.47 -0.90
CA ALA A 28 21.37 18.49 -1.68
C ALA A 28 20.84 17.08 -1.98
N VAL A 29 21.72 16.14 -2.33
CA VAL A 29 21.36 14.73 -2.55
C VAL A 29 20.83 14.12 -1.24
N VAL A 30 21.48 14.33 -0.11
CA VAL A 30 21.02 13.82 1.19
C VAL A 30 19.65 14.39 1.57
N VAL A 31 19.44 15.71 1.40
CA VAL A 31 18.16 16.35 1.70
C VAL A 31 17.04 15.82 0.79
N VAL A 32 17.32 15.65 -0.50
CA VAL A 32 16.38 15.06 -1.45
C VAL A 32 16.09 13.60 -1.07
N SER A 33 17.09 12.80 -0.72
CA SER A 33 16.89 11.42 -0.26
C SER A 33 16.05 11.31 1.01
N LEU A 34 16.17 12.28 1.94
CA LEU A 34 15.34 12.32 3.14
C LEU A 34 13.90 12.75 2.85
N LEU A 35 13.67 13.62 1.87
CA LEU A 35 12.33 14.05 1.45
C LEU A 35 11.60 13.00 0.61
N LEU A 36 12.34 12.16 -0.11
CA LEU A 36 11.80 11.02 -0.87
C LEU A 36 11.85 9.70 -0.09
N THR A 37 12.16 9.73 1.21
CA THR A 37 12.08 8.52 2.02
C THR A 37 10.59 8.19 2.24
N ASP A 38 10.09 7.20 1.51
CA ASP A 38 8.92 6.46 1.96
C ASP A 38 9.31 5.71 3.24
N PRO A 39 8.46 5.67 4.28
CA PRO A 39 8.76 4.90 5.48
C PRO A 39 8.98 3.44 5.10
N ALA A 40 10.20 2.95 5.30
CA ALA A 40 10.49 1.53 5.20
C ALA A 40 9.68 0.81 6.28
N HIS A 41 8.68 0.04 5.86
CA HIS A 41 7.94 -0.90 6.71
C HIS A 41 8.92 -1.97 7.26
N ALA A 42 9.58 -1.70 8.38
CA ALA A 42 10.44 -2.64 9.11
C ALA A 42 9.54 -3.63 9.89
N GLN A 43 9.35 -4.92 9.55
CA GLN A 43 10.25 -6.05 9.25
C GLN A 43 10.96 -6.75 10.42
N SER A 44 10.51 -6.60 11.68
CA SER A 44 11.05 -7.45 12.76
C SER A 44 10.12 -7.56 13.98
N ALA A 45 9.03 -8.31 13.78
CA ALA A 45 7.97 -8.80 14.69
C ALA A 45 6.69 -9.09 13.88
N ASP A 46 6.66 -8.52 12.66
CA ASP A 46 5.49 -8.26 11.85
C ASP A 46 5.15 -9.35 10.82
N GLY A 47 5.91 -10.45 10.76
CA GLY A 47 5.67 -11.51 9.77
C GLY A 47 4.30 -12.17 9.94
N ILE A 48 3.96 -12.57 11.17
CA ILE A 48 2.70 -13.28 11.46
C ILE A 48 1.50 -12.33 11.41
N THR A 49 1.63 -11.12 11.94
CA THR A 49 0.59 -10.07 11.87
C THR A 49 0.37 -9.62 10.42
N SER A 50 1.43 -9.42 9.64
CA SER A 50 1.34 -9.13 8.21
C SER A 50 0.69 -10.29 7.45
N MET A 51 1.05 -11.55 7.74
CA MET A 51 0.39 -12.70 7.13
C MET A 51 -1.10 -12.76 7.51
N ALA A 52 -1.47 -12.50 8.77
CA ALA A 52 -2.85 -12.51 9.22
C ALA A 52 -3.68 -11.39 8.55
N GLU A 53 -3.15 -10.17 8.45
CA GLU A 53 -3.82 -9.06 7.75
C GLU A 53 -3.89 -9.28 6.23
N ASN A 54 -2.87 -9.90 5.64
CA ASN A 54 -2.91 -10.32 4.24
C ASN A 54 -4.04 -11.33 4.03
N ILE A 55 -4.08 -12.41 4.82
CA ILE A 55 -5.14 -13.43 4.74
C ILE A 55 -6.52 -12.80 4.91
N LYS A 56 -6.69 -11.92 5.91
CA LYS A 56 -7.93 -11.16 6.11
C LYS A 56 -8.30 -10.37 4.86
N THR A 57 -7.35 -9.65 4.27
CA THR A 57 -7.57 -8.89 3.02
C THR A 57 -8.00 -9.77 1.85
N TRP A 58 -7.43 -10.97 1.72
CA TRP A 58 -7.86 -11.95 0.71
C TRP A 58 -9.27 -12.48 1.00
N LEU A 59 -9.59 -12.77 2.27
CA LEU A 59 -10.87 -13.32 2.70
C LEU A 59 -12.03 -12.31 2.71
N THR A 60 -11.76 -11.01 2.83
CA THR A 60 -12.80 -9.98 2.82
C THR A 60 -12.83 -9.16 1.53
N GLY A 61 -11.76 -9.21 0.74
CA GLY A 61 -11.60 -8.45 -0.49
C GLY A 61 -12.15 -9.12 -1.75
N THR A 62 -11.56 -8.77 -2.89
CA THR A 62 -12.01 -9.19 -4.23
C THR A 62 -11.98 -10.70 -4.42
N PHE A 63 -11.00 -11.39 -3.83
CA PHE A 63 -10.86 -12.84 -3.98
C PHE A 63 -12.08 -13.60 -3.44
N ALA A 64 -12.51 -13.30 -2.20
CA ALA A 64 -13.71 -13.91 -1.62
C ALA A 64 -14.99 -13.59 -2.41
N LYS A 65 -15.11 -12.36 -2.95
CA LYS A 65 -16.21 -12.01 -3.86
C LYS A 65 -16.23 -12.87 -5.12
N THR A 66 -15.08 -13.11 -5.73
CA THR A 66 -14.98 -13.98 -6.91
C THR A 66 -15.47 -15.40 -6.61
N ILE A 67 -15.05 -15.98 -5.47
CA ILE A 67 -15.49 -17.32 -5.05
C ILE A 67 -17.00 -17.34 -4.80
N ALA A 68 -17.55 -16.32 -4.14
CA ALA A 68 -18.99 -16.23 -3.89
C ALA A 68 -19.80 -16.16 -5.19
N VAL A 69 -19.36 -15.37 -6.17
CA VAL A 69 -20.01 -15.28 -7.48
C VAL A 69 -19.98 -16.63 -8.20
N ILE A 70 -18.85 -17.33 -8.20
CA ILE A 70 -18.74 -18.67 -8.80
C ILE A 70 -19.73 -19.64 -8.14
N ALA A 71 -19.82 -19.64 -6.81
CA ALA A 71 -20.77 -20.49 -6.09
C ALA A 71 -22.22 -20.21 -6.48
N VAL A 72 -22.61 -18.93 -6.56
CA VAL A 72 -23.96 -18.54 -7.00
C VAL A 72 -24.25 -18.98 -8.44
N VAL A 73 -23.28 -18.83 -9.35
CA VAL A 73 -23.44 -19.25 -10.75
C VAL A 73 -23.63 -20.76 -10.85
N ILE A 74 -22.84 -21.56 -10.12
CA ILE A 74 -22.97 -23.02 -10.11
C ILE A 74 -24.34 -23.42 -9.59
N VAL A 75 -24.79 -22.83 -8.49
CA VAL A 75 -26.08 -23.13 -7.87
C VAL A 75 -27.24 -22.72 -8.78
N GLY A 76 -27.15 -21.56 -9.43
CA GLY A 76 -28.13 -21.10 -10.41
C GLY A 76 -28.23 -22.06 -11.59
N PHE A 77 -27.10 -22.54 -12.11
CA PHE A 77 -27.10 -23.55 -13.17
C PHE A 77 -27.74 -24.87 -12.69
N MET A 78 -27.38 -25.31 -11.48
CA MET A 78 -27.90 -26.54 -10.88
C MET A 78 -29.42 -26.46 -10.64
N PHE A 79 -29.94 -25.28 -10.32
CA PHE A 79 -31.38 -24.99 -10.20
C PHE A 79 -32.09 -25.13 -11.55
N PHE A 80 -31.51 -24.63 -12.64
CA PHE A 80 -32.10 -24.81 -13.98
C PHE A 80 -32.10 -26.25 -14.46
N THR A 81 -31.12 -27.07 -14.06
CA THR A 81 -31.11 -28.51 -14.40
C THR A 81 -32.13 -29.34 -13.61
N GLY A 82 -32.94 -28.71 -12.73
CA GLY A 82 -33.91 -29.39 -11.88
C GLY A 82 -33.29 -30.25 -10.77
N ARG A 83 -31.97 -30.16 -10.58
CA ARG A 83 -31.20 -30.97 -9.62
C ARG A 83 -30.96 -30.26 -8.29
N ALA A 84 -31.22 -28.96 -8.19
CA ALA A 84 -31.13 -28.22 -6.94
C ALA A 84 -32.52 -27.89 -6.37
N SER A 85 -32.64 -27.93 -5.03
CA SER A 85 -33.84 -27.52 -4.32
C SER A 85 -33.80 -26.02 -3.99
N LEU A 86 -34.97 -25.42 -3.76
CA LEU A 86 -35.08 -24.04 -3.26
C LEU A 86 -34.33 -23.89 -1.92
N GLY A 87 -34.32 -24.94 -1.09
CA GLY A 87 -33.55 -24.99 0.14
C GLY A 87 -32.05 -24.77 -0.11
N LEU A 88 -31.48 -25.45 -1.10
CA LEU A 88 -30.06 -25.29 -1.46
C LEU A 88 -29.74 -23.85 -1.87
N LEU A 89 -30.59 -23.24 -2.69
CA LEU A 89 -30.42 -21.83 -3.10
C LEU A 89 -30.43 -20.89 -1.89
N VAL A 90 -31.42 -21.03 -1.01
CA VAL A 90 -31.54 -20.20 0.20
C VAL A 90 -30.33 -20.38 1.11
N THR A 91 -29.89 -21.63 1.34
CA THR A 91 -28.73 -21.90 2.20
C THR A 91 -27.45 -21.22 1.68
N VAL A 92 -27.26 -21.19 0.36
CA VAL A 92 -26.08 -20.55 -0.24
C VAL A 92 -26.15 -19.03 -0.12
N ILE A 93 -27.31 -18.43 -0.38
CA ILE A 93 -27.51 -16.98 -0.22
C ILE A 93 -27.28 -16.55 1.24
N VAL A 94 -27.83 -17.29 2.20
CA VAL A 94 -27.65 -17.02 3.63
C VAL A 94 -26.17 -17.17 4.02
N GLY A 95 -25.49 -18.21 3.54
CA GLY A 95 -24.06 -18.40 3.79
C GLY A 95 -23.21 -17.23 3.29
N ILE A 96 -23.48 -16.76 2.08
CA ILE A 96 -22.81 -15.58 1.50
C ILE A 96 -23.05 -14.34 2.36
N PHE A 97 -24.30 -14.10 2.78
CA PHE A 97 -24.65 -12.97 3.64
C PHE A 97 -23.87 -12.97 4.97
N ILE A 98 -23.73 -14.15 5.60
CA ILE A 98 -22.98 -14.31 6.85
C ILE A 98 -21.48 -14.04 6.64
N VAL A 99 -20.87 -14.59 5.59
CA VAL A 99 -19.44 -14.42 5.31
C VAL A 99 -19.08 -12.94 5.11
N PHE A 100 -19.88 -12.21 4.32
CA PHE A 100 -19.62 -10.79 4.06
C PHE A 100 -20.01 -9.86 5.21
N SER A 101 -20.91 -10.28 6.09
CA SER A 101 -21.28 -9.51 7.30
C SER A 101 -20.33 -9.74 8.48
N ALA A 102 -19.38 -10.69 8.37
CA ALA A 102 -18.56 -11.15 9.48
C ALA A 102 -17.76 -10.02 10.18
N GLN A 103 -17.20 -9.07 9.44
CA GLN A 103 -16.46 -7.96 10.03
C GLN A 103 -17.35 -7.11 10.93
N TRP A 104 -18.49 -6.65 10.42
CA TRP A 104 -19.44 -5.84 11.20
C TRP A 104 -19.92 -6.56 12.47
N ILE A 105 -20.16 -7.87 12.39
CA ILE A 105 -20.57 -8.68 13.55
C ILE A 105 -19.46 -8.68 14.61
N VAL A 106 -18.21 -8.94 14.20
CA VAL A 106 -17.07 -8.99 15.11
C VAL A 106 -16.80 -7.61 15.72
N ASP A 107 -16.86 -6.56 14.92
CA ASP A 107 -16.67 -5.17 15.39
C ASP A 107 -17.73 -4.81 16.43
N THR A 108 -19.00 -5.13 16.17
CA THR A 108 -20.12 -4.89 17.10
C THR A 108 -19.93 -5.65 18.42
N ILE A 109 -19.44 -6.89 18.39
CA ILE A 109 -19.22 -7.72 19.59
C ILE A 109 -18.00 -7.24 20.39
N THR A 110 -16.96 -6.77 19.71
CA THR A 110 -15.71 -6.32 20.35
C THR A 110 -15.78 -4.87 20.85
N GLY A 111 -16.90 -4.18 20.64
CA GLY A 111 -17.11 -2.80 21.10
C GLY A 111 -16.60 -1.73 20.12
N GLY A 112 -16.39 -2.10 18.85
CA GLY A 112 -16.08 -1.17 17.77
C GLY A 112 -17.32 -0.38 17.36
N ALA A 113 -17.43 0.83 17.91
CA ALA A 113 -18.27 1.93 17.40
C ALA A 113 -17.37 3.13 17.09
#